data_AF-A0A7J9TBJ1-F1
#
_entry.id   AF-A0A7J9TBJ1-F1
#
_cell.length_a   1.000
_cell.length_b   1.000
_cell.length_c   1.000
_cell.angle_alpha   90.00
_cell.angle_beta   90.00
_cell.angle_gamma   90.00
#
_symmetry.space_group_name_H-M   'P 1'
#
loop_
_entity.id
_entity.type
_entity.pdbx_description
1 polymer ?
#
loop_
_entity_poly.entity_id
_entity_poly.type
_entity_poly.pdbx_seq_one_letter_code
_entity_poly.pdbx_strand_id
1 'polypeptide(L)'
;MKVQDRVSEIRGVIYSYCNDIIDQSASSTFEVNRSEKRPDYGTISVEIRCFDGSLLKFFEKINRGIIEIYSYEYIRLNTGFFYHYQNEGVENGIKKPLHHLHVGIKKDANEKLLELLPNELIEHGGPHYKVSEISFNEFMAMIIVNFFDGHRNFDNMLKNLGF
;
A
#
# COMPACT_ATOMS: atom_id res chain seq x y z
N MET A 1 10.07 9.56 14.92
CA MET A 1 10.31 8.10 15.06
C MET A 1 11.68 7.71 14.50
N LYS A 2 12.30 6.64 15.00
CA LYS A 2 13.46 6.03 14.30
C LYS A 2 12.95 5.14 13.17
N VAL A 3 13.72 5.01 12.10
CA VAL A 3 13.38 4.12 10.96
C VAL A 3 13.18 2.68 11.45
N GLN A 4 14.03 2.20 12.36
CA GLN A 4 13.93 0.83 12.87
C GLN A 4 12.64 0.57 13.65
N ASP A 5 12.17 1.56 14.42
CA ASP A 5 10.93 1.43 15.19
C ASP A 5 9.75 1.28 14.22
N ARG A 6 9.74 2.08 13.15
CA ARG A 6 8.73 2.01 12.10
C ARG A 6 8.77 0.68 11.34
N VAL A 7 9.96 0.17 11.03
CA VAL A 7 10.13 -1.17 10.44
C VAL A 7 9.51 -2.26 11.30
N SER A 8 9.75 -2.20 12.62
CA SER A 8 9.16 -3.16 13.56
C SER A 8 7.64 -3.06 13.63
N GLU A 9 7.09 -1.85 13.57
CA GLU A 9 5.64 -1.61 13.53
C GLU A 9 5.01 -2.21 12.26
N ILE A 10 5.58 -1.91 11.08
CA ILE A 10 5.12 -2.45 9.79
C ILE A 10 5.16 -3.98 9.80
N ARG A 11 6.25 -4.57 10.31
CA ARG A 11 6.37 -6.03 10.46
C ARG A 11 5.32 -6.61 11.41
N GLY A 12 5.03 -5.93 12.52
CA GLY A 12 3.97 -6.35 13.45
C GLY A 12 2.60 -6.36 12.79
N VAL A 13 2.27 -5.31 12.04
CA VAL A 13 1.02 -5.25 11.26
C VAL A 13 0.95 -6.43 10.28
N ILE A 14 1.98 -6.63 9.46
CA ILE A 14 1.95 -7.61 8.38
C ILE A 14 2.00 -9.05 8.89
N TYR A 15 2.97 -9.37 9.75
CA TYR A 15 3.29 -10.74 10.14
C TYR A 15 2.72 -11.13 11.50
N SER A 16 1.98 -10.24 12.17
CA SER A 16 1.23 -10.61 13.37
C SER A 16 -0.25 -10.33 13.21
N TYR A 17 -0.64 -9.12 12.80
CA TYR A 17 -2.07 -8.77 12.74
C TYR A 17 -2.75 -9.30 11.48
N CYS A 18 -2.06 -9.21 10.33
CA CYS A 18 -2.58 -9.58 9.02
C CYS A 18 -1.97 -10.88 8.47
N ASN A 19 -1.29 -11.67 9.31
CA ASN A 19 -0.50 -12.81 8.88
C ASN A 19 -1.30 -13.83 8.05
N ASP A 20 -2.60 -13.96 8.35
CA ASP A 20 -3.50 -14.90 7.69
C ASP A 20 -3.76 -14.60 6.21
N ILE A 21 -3.62 -13.34 5.79
CA ILE A 21 -3.80 -12.96 4.37
C ILE A 21 -2.50 -12.99 3.57
N ILE A 22 -1.36 -13.22 4.23
CA ILE A 22 -0.03 -13.20 3.61
C ILE A 22 0.36 -14.59 3.10
N ASP A 23 0.87 -14.66 1.88
CA ASP A 23 1.46 -15.88 1.33
C ASP A 23 2.87 -16.08 1.91
N GLN A 24 2.98 -16.94 2.92
CA GLN A 24 4.26 -17.29 3.56
C GLN A 24 5.19 -18.12 2.66
N SER A 25 4.66 -18.70 1.57
CA SER A 25 5.45 -19.48 0.62
C SER A 25 6.12 -18.60 -0.44
N ALA A 26 5.61 -17.39 -0.63
CA ALA A 26 6.18 -16.41 -1.55
C ALA A 26 7.32 -15.62 -0.89
N SER A 27 8.34 -15.28 -1.69
CA SER A 27 9.37 -14.35 -1.25
C SER A 27 8.77 -12.97 -1.05
N SER A 28 8.88 -12.44 0.16
CA SER A 28 8.62 -11.03 0.46
C SER A 28 9.93 -10.26 0.40
N THR A 29 9.90 -9.04 -0.16
CA THR A 29 11.05 -8.13 -0.12
C THR A 29 10.79 -7.08 0.95
N PHE A 30 11.81 -6.82 1.77
CA PHE A 30 11.76 -5.81 2.82
C PHE A 30 13.07 -5.06 2.81
N GLU A 31 13.11 -3.96 2.06
CA GLU A 31 14.31 -3.14 1.86
C GLU A 31 14.27 -1.93 2.79
N VAL A 32 15.35 -1.74 3.55
CA VAL A 32 15.47 -0.61 4.49
C VAL A 32 16.78 0.11 4.19
N ASN A 33 16.68 1.35 3.73
CA ASN A 33 17.83 2.22 3.53
C ASN A 33 17.85 3.27 4.63
N ARG A 34 18.64 3.03 5.69
CA ARG A 34 18.74 3.91 6.87
C ARG A 34 20.06 4.67 6.85
N SER A 35 20.02 5.96 7.22
CA SER A 35 21.26 6.70 7.50
C SER A 35 21.96 6.18 8.75
N GLU A 36 23.25 5.89 8.67
CA GLU A 36 24.07 5.51 9.82
C GLU A 36 24.20 6.64 10.86
N LYS A 37 24.24 7.90 10.39
CA LYS A 37 24.41 9.08 11.25
C LYS A 37 23.08 9.62 11.79
N ARG A 38 21.96 9.29 11.14
CA ARG A 38 20.64 9.80 11.44
C ARG A 38 19.62 8.66 11.47
N PRO A 39 19.44 8.01 12.64
CA PRO A 39 18.49 6.91 12.81
C PRO A 39 17.02 7.27 12.50
N ASP A 40 16.71 8.56 12.43
CA ASP A 40 15.43 9.19 12.12
C ASP A 40 15.30 9.60 10.64
N TYR A 41 16.18 9.08 9.78
CA TYR A 41 16.23 9.36 8.35
C TYR A 41 16.47 8.07 7.54
N GLY A 42 15.63 7.84 6.53
CA GLY A 42 15.77 6.70 5.63
C GLY A 42 14.51 6.40 4.83
N THR A 43 14.54 5.30 4.08
CA THR A 43 13.39 4.76 3.35
C THR A 43 13.12 3.32 3.74
N ILE A 44 11.86 2.93 3.64
CA ILE A 44 11.38 1.56 3.83
C ILE A 44 10.59 1.22 2.58
N SER A 45 10.91 0.10 1.93
CA SER A 45 10.18 -0.43 0.78
C SER A 45 9.85 -1.89 1.05
N VAL A 46 8.60 -2.29 0.82
CA VAL A 46 8.13 -3.65 1.08
C VAL A 46 7.27 -4.10 -0.08
N GLU A 47 7.48 -5.33 -0.55
CA GLU A 47 6.61 -6.01 -1.49
C GLU A 47 6.26 -7.39 -0.95
N ILE A 48 4.96 -7.67 -0.81
CA ILE A 48 4.44 -8.90 -0.23
C ILE A 48 3.29 -9.43 -1.08
N ARG A 49 3.28 -10.74 -1.29
CA ARG A 49 2.17 -11.45 -1.93
C ARG A 49 1.16 -11.92 -0.89
N CYS A 50 -0.11 -11.75 -1.18
CA CYS A 50 -1.21 -12.35 -0.41
C CYS A 50 -1.57 -13.73 -0.95
N PHE A 51 -2.23 -14.57 -0.13
CA PHE A 51 -2.55 -15.95 -0.55
C PHE A 51 -3.51 -16.02 -1.74
N ASP A 52 -4.30 -14.97 -1.98
CA ASP A 52 -5.19 -14.85 -3.14
C ASP A 52 -4.42 -14.50 -4.44
N GLY A 53 -3.10 -14.36 -4.35
CA GLY A 53 -2.21 -14.01 -5.45
C GLY A 53 -2.09 -12.52 -5.71
N SER A 54 -2.74 -11.67 -4.91
CA SER A 54 -2.59 -10.22 -4.98
C SER A 54 -1.25 -9.74 -4.40
N LEU A 55 -0.90 -8.48 -4.67
CA LEU A 55 0.39 -7.88 -4.34
C LEU A 55 0.18 -6.61 -3.52
N LEU A 56 0.78 -6.55 -2.34
CA LEU A 56 0.90 -5.37 -1.50
C LEU A 56 2.28 -4.75 -1.72
N LYS A 57 2.32 -3.48 -2.13
CA LYS A 57 3.52 -2.66 -2.19
C LYS A 57 3.41 -1.52 -1.20
N PHE A 58 4.49 -1.27 -0.48
CA PHE A 58 4.57 -0.24 0.53
C PHE A 58 5.87 0.52 0.36
N PHE A 59 5.80 1.84 0.47
CA PHE A 59 6.95 2.70 0.54
C PHE A 59 6.71 3.83 1.53
N GLU A 60 7.70 4.13 2.37
CA GLU A 60 7.75 5.33 3.20
C GLU A 60 9.16 5.95 3.14
N LYS A 61 9.20 7.28 3.09
CA LYS A 61 10.41 8.06 3.35
C LYS A 61 10.26 8.79 4.68
N ILE A 62 11.19 8.54 5.59
CA ILE A 62 11.23 9.17 6.91
C ILE A 62 12.33 10.23 6.91
N ASN A 63 12.00 11.44 7.34
CA ASN A 63 12.94 12.54 7.51
C ASN A 63 12.67 13.27 8.82
N ARG A 64 13.71 13.39 9.66
CA ARG A 64 13.57 13.98 11.01
C ARG A 64 12.51 13.26 11.86
N GLY A 65 12.35 11.96 11.61
CA GLY A 65 11.39 11.11 12.29
C GLY A 65 9.93 11.36 11.92
N ILE A 66 9.66 12.06 10.81
CA ILE A 66 8.32 12.28 10.24
C ILE A 66 8.26 11.52 8.91
N ILE A 67 7.14 10.87 8.61
CA ILE A 67 6.88 10.27 7.29
C ILE A 67 6.60 11.44 6.33
N GLU A 68 7.55 11.71 5.44
CA GLU A 68 7.50 12.83 4.49
C GLU A 68 6.78 12.44 3.19
N ILE A 69 6.97 11.19 2.76
CA ILE A 69 6.40 10.61 1.54
C ILE A 69 5.93 9.21 1.90
N TYR A 70 4.78 8.80 1.38
CA TYR A 70 4.33 7.42 1.45
C TYR A 70 3.60 7.00 0.17
N SER A 71 3.59 5.68 -0.06
CA SER A 71 2.91 5.04 -1.18
C SER A 71 2.50 3.64 -0.76
N TYR A 72 1.20 3.40 -0.61
CA TYR A 72 0.64 2.08 -0.29
C TYR A 72 -0.23 1.63 -1.44
N GLU A 73 0.10 0.49 -2.02
CA GLU A 73 -0.55 -0.03 -3.21
C GLU A 73 -0.96 -1.49 -3.02
N TYR A 74 -2.19 -1.82 -3.42
CA TYR A 74 -2.71 -3.17 -3.47
C TYR A 74 -3.10 -3.49 -4.91
N ILE A 75 -2.60 -4.59 -5.46
CA ILE A 75 -2.82 -4.98 -6.86
C ILE A 75 -3.35 -6.41 -6.94
N ARG A 76 -4.48 -6.59 -7.62
CA ARG A 76 -5.01 -7.91 -7.99
C ARG A 76 -4.45 -8.34 -9.34
N LEU A 77 -3.38 -9.11 -9.34
CA LEU A 77 -2.63 -9.47 -10.54
C LEU A 77 -3.47 -10.17 -11.62
N ASN A 78 -4.50 -10.93 -11.24
CA ASN A 78 -5.38 -11.62 -12.17
C ASN A 78 -6.29 -10.69 -13.00
N THR A 79 -6.58 -9.49 -12.50
CA THR A 79 -7.47 -8.51 -13.13
C THR A 79 -6.74 -7.23 -13.51
N GLY A 80 -5.55 -7.01 -12.98
CA GLY A 80 -4.83 -5.74 -13.02
C GLY A 80 -5.46 -4.66 -12.14
N PHE A 81 -6.53 -4.95 -11.41
CA PHE A 81 -7.16 -3.95 -10.54
C PHE A 81 -6.21 -3.51 -9.43
N PHE A 82 -6.14 -2.21 -9.15
CA PHE A 82 -5.32 -1.68 -8.07
C PHE A 82 -5.99 -0.57 -7.27
N TYR A 83 -5.59 -0.48 -6.00
CA TYR A 83 -5.78 0.66 -5.11
C TYR A 83 -4.41 1.23 -4.75
N HIS A 84 -4.18 2.52 -5.01
CA HIS A 84 -2.92 3.18 -4.71
C HIS A 84 -3.17 4.47 -3.92
N TYR A 85 -2.76 4.45 -2.66
CA TYR A 85 -2.86 5.57 -1.75
C TYR A 85 -1.48 6.23 -1.58
N GLN A 86 -1.39 7.53 -1.83
CA GLN A 86 -0.09 8.17 -1.97
C GLN A 86 -0.04 9.59 -1.40
N ASN A 87 1.12 9.95 -0.89
CA ASN A 87 1.55 11.31 -0.63
C ASN A 87 2.93 11.52 -1.23
N GLU A 88 3.01 12.30 -2.30
CA GLU A 88 4.23 12.60 -3.07
C GLU A 88 4.88 13.93 -2.66
N GLY A 89 4.31 14.66 -1.70
CA GLY A 89 4.68 16.06 -1.45
C GLY A 89 4.20 17.01 -2.57
N VAL A 90 4.71 18.24 -2.60
CA VAL A 90 4.40 19.22 -3.65
C VAL A 90 5.39 19.06 -4.79
N GLU A 91 4.97 18.43 -5.89
CA GLU A 91 5.77 18.33 -7.10
C GLU A 91 5.42 19.46 -8.09
N ASN A 92 6.42 20.24 -8.48
CA ASN A 92 6.28 21.38 -9.39
C ASN A 92 5.95 20.91 -10.82
N GLY A 93 4.68 20.68 -11.12
CA GLY A 93 4.21 20.51 -12.51
C GLY A 93 2.89 19.75 -12.67
N ILE A 94 2.54 18.86 -11.75
CA ILE A 94 1.28 18.12 -11.75
C ILE A 94 0.56 18.40 -10.43
N LYS A 95 -0.64 18.99 -10.49
CA LYS A 95 -1.47 19.33 -9.31
C LYS A 95 -2.13 18.08 -8.71
N LYS A 96 -1.37 17.08 -8.29
CA LYS A 96 -1.93 16.01 -7.46
C LYS A 96 -2.18 16.55 -6.06
N PRO A 97 -3.30 16.20 -5.41
CA PRO A 97 -3.51 16.52 -4.01
C PRO A 97 -2.42 15.90 -3.13
N LEU A 98 -2.07 16.57 -2.03
CA LEU A 98 -1.03 16.10 -1.09
C LEU A 98 -1.27 14.66 -0.64
N HIS A 99 -2.52 14.31 -0.33
CA HIS A 99 -2.96 12.96 -0.09
C HIS A 99 -4.00 12.60 -1.14
N HIS A 100 -3.76 11.54 -1.89
CA HIS A 100 -4.68 11.13 -2.94
C HIS A 100 -4.81 9.61 -3.04
N LEU A 101 -5.99 9.19 -3.48
CA LEU A 101 -6.30 7.83 -3.85
C LEU A 101 -6.40 7.74 -5.36
N HIS A 102 -5.75 6.73 -5.92
CA HIS A 102 -5.86 6.35 -7.31
C HIS A 102 -6.35 4.91 -7.39
N VAL A 103 -7.38 4.69 -8.20
CA VAL A 103 -8.02 3.38 -8.39
C VAL A 103 -8.14 3.16 -9.89
N GLY A 104 -7.81 1.97 -10.34
CA GLY A 104 -7.90 1.65 -11.75
C GLY A 104 -7.45 0.24 -12.08
N ILE A 105 -7.18 0.02 -13.35
CA ILE A 105 -6.67 -1.22 -13.92
C ILE A 105 -5.28 -0.94 -14.49
N LYS A 106 -4.30 -1.80 -14.16
CA LYS A 106 -2.94 -1.73 -14.69
C LYS A 106 -2.95 -1.83 -16.21
N LYS A 107 -2.07 -1.08 -16.86
CA LYS A 107 -1.99 -1.01 -18.34
C LYS A 107 -1.59 -2.33 -19.00
N ASP A 108 -1.00 -3.25 -18.24
CA ASP A 108 -0.61 -4.60 -18.66
C ASP A 108 -1.66 -5.66 -18.31
N ALA A 109 -2.86 -5.24 -17.88
CA ALA A 109 -4.01 -6.12 -17.75
C ALA A 109 -4.46 -6.69 -19.10
N ASN A 110 -5.38 -7.66 -19.06
CA ASN A 110 -5.92 -8.32 -20.26
C ASN A 110 -6.40 -7.30 -21.30
N GLU A 111 -5.89 -7.37 -22.54
CA GLU A 111 -6.23 -6.44 -23.63
C GLU A 111 -7.74 -6.32 -23.88
N LYS A 112 -8.48 -7.44 -23.81
CA LYS A 112 -9.95 -7.44 -23.98
C LYS A 112 -10.68 -6.67 -22.88
N LEU A 113 -10.10 -6.61 -21.68
CA LEU A 113 -10.65 -5.83 -20.57
C LEU A 113 -10.35 -4.34 -20.79
N LEU A 114 -9.14 -4.00 -21.25
CA LEU A 114 -8.72 -2.62 -21.50
C LEU A 114 -9.58 -1.93 -22.58
N GLU A 115 -9.96 -2.65 -23.64
CA GLU A 115 -10.84 -2.12 -24.70
C GLU A 115 -12.25 -1.75 -24.21
N LEU A 116 -12.70 -2.33 -23.10
CA LEU A 116 -14.04 -2.12 -22.54
C LEU A 116 -14.09 -1.03 -21.47
N LEU A 117 -12.94 -0.57 -21.00
CA LEU A 117 -12.84 0.38 -19.89
C LEU A 117 -12.74 1.82 -20.40
N PRO A 118 -13.39 2.79 -19.72
CA PRO A 118 -13.07 4.20 -19.89
C PRO A 118 -11.56 4.44 -19.68
N ASN A 119 -10.96 5.32 -20.47
CA ASN A 119 -9.53 5.66 -20.36
C ASN A 119 -9.17 6.17 -18.96
N GLU A 120 -10.13 6.79 -18.27
CA GLU A 120 -10.04 7.27 -16.90
C GLU A 120 -9.92 6.15 -15.85
N LEU A 121 -10.10 4.89 -16.22
CA LEU A 121 -9.89 3.74 -15.33
C LEU A 121 -8.58 3.00 -15.63
N ILE A 122 -7.85 3.40 -16.69
CA ILE A 122 -6.55 2.82 -17.03
C ILE A 122 -5.47 3.55 -16.21
N GLU A 123 -4.48 2.81 -15.72
CA GLU A 123 -3.33 3.35 -14.99
C GLU A 123 -2.72 4.58 -15.71
N HIS A 124 -2.60 5.69 -14.98
CA HIS A 124 -2.17 7.03 -15.44
C HIS A 124 -3.15 7.81 -16.34
N GLY A 125 -4.28 7.21 -16.74
CA GLY A 125 -5.39 7.92 -17.40
C GLY A 125 -6.43 8.47 -16.44
N GLY A 126 -6.44 7.97 -15.19
CA GLY A 126 -7.52 8.19 -14.24
C GLY A 126 -7.40 9.39 -13.28
N PRO A 127 -8.53 9.78 -12.67
CA PRO A 127 -8.59 10.87 -11.70
C PRO A 127 -7.89 10.50 -10.40
N HIS A 128 -7.09 11.42 -9.87
CA HIS A 128 -6.55 11.36 -8.52
C HIS A 128 -7.53 12.04 -7.57
N TYR A 129 -8.14 11.27 -6.67
CA TYR A 129 -9.12 11.81 -5.73
C TYR A 129 -8.41 12.33 -4.49
N LYS A 130 -8.65 13.61 -4.14
CA LYS A 130 -8.21 14.15 -2.85
C LYS A 130 -8.92 13.38 -1.75
N VAL A 131 -8.14 12.89 -0.79
CA VAL A 131 -8.64 12.14 0.36
C VAL A 131 -7.98 12.66 1.63
N SER A 132 -8.53 12.30 2.79
CA SER A 132 -7.88 12.53 4.08
C SER A 132 -6.59 11.72 4.18
N GLU A 133 -5.68 12.16 5.05
CA GLU A 133 -4.55 11.33 5.47
C GLU A 133 -5.08 10.02 6.11
N ILE A 134 -4.49 8.88 5.75
CA ILE A 134 -4.76 7.59 6.39
C ILE A 134 -3.44 6.94 6.80
N SER A 135 -3.49 6.21 7.90
CA SER A 135 -2.43 5.35 8.41
C SER A 135 -2.29 4.06 7.61
N PHE A 136 -1.15 3.39 7.77
CA PHE A 136 -0.95 2.06 7.19
C PHE A 136 -1.97 1.03 7.72
N ASN A 137 -2.39 1.14 9.00
CA ASN A 137 -3.41 0.26 9.58
C ASN A 137 -4.77 0.44 8.90
N GLU A 138 -5.18 1.69 8.65
CA GLU A 138 -6.42 2.00 7.90
C GLU A 138 -6.36 1.43 6.48
N PHE A 139 -5.22 1.56 5.81
CA PHE A 139 -5.02 0.98 4.48
C PHE A 139 -5.16 -0.56 4.50
N MET A 140 -4.54 -1.23 5.47
CA MET A 140 -4.67 -2.69 5.63
C MET A 140 -6.11 -3.09 5.97
N ALA A 141 -6.81 -2.35 6.82
CA ALA A 141 -8.21 -2.60 7.15
C ALA A 141 -9.11 -2.47 5.92
N MET A 142 -8.87 -1.46 5.07
CA MET A 142 -9.59 -1.31 3.79
C MET A 142 -9.41 -2.54 2.89
N ILE A 143 -8.19 -3.06 2.76
CA ILE A 143 -7.93 -4.29 1.98
C ILE A 143 -8.73 -5.46 2.54
N ILE A 144 -8.69 -5.67 3.87
CA ILE A 144 -9.39 -6.77 4.53
C ILE A 144 -10.90 -6.69 4.31
N VAL A 145 -11.50 -5.51 4.52
CA VAL A 145 -12.94 -5.28 4.33
C VAL A 145 -13.39 -5.52 2.89
N ASN A 146 -12.57 -5.15 1.90
CA ASN A 146 -12.98 -5.23 0.50
C ASN A 146 -12.65 -6.57 -0.18
N PHE A 147 -11.65 -7.31 0.31
CA PHE A 147 -11.11 -8.47 -0.41
C PHE A 147 -10.98 -9.74 0.43
N PHE A 148 -11.10 -9.65 1.75
CA PHE A 148 -10.95 -10.78 2.67
C PHE A 148 -12.09 -10.84 3.70
N ASP A 149 -13.26 -10.31 3.36
CA ASP A 149 -14.47 -10.26 4.21
C ASP A 149 -14.98 -11.66 4.61
N GLY A 150 -14.82 -12.65 3.73
CA GLY A 150 -15.15 -14.05 4.01
C GLY A 150 -14.08 -14.83 4.79
N HIS A 151 -12.94 -14.21 5.16
CA HIS A 151 -11.87 -14.92 5.84
C HIS A 151 -12.25 -15.22 7.31
N ARG A 152 -11.98 -16.45 7.79
CA ARG A 152 -12.39 -16.90 9.14
C ARG A 152 -11.89 -16.03 10.30
N ASN A 153 -10.79 -15.30 10.10
CA ASN A 153 -10.16 -14.43 11.10
C ASN A 153 -10.44 -12.94 10.85
N PHE A 154 -11.40 -12.60 9.98
CA PHE A 154 -11.76 -11.24 9.59
C PHE A 154 -11.87 -10.27 10.78
N ASP A 155 -12.77 -10.56 11.74
CA ASP A 155 -13.00 -9.70 12.90
C ASP A 155 -11.74 -9.53 13.77
N ASN A 156 -10.94 -10.59 13.90
CA ASN A 156 -9.72 -10.55 14.69
C ASN A 156 -8.64 -9.68 14.02
N MET A 157 -8.51 -9.74 12.69
CA MET A 157 -7.58 -8.88 11.96
C MET A 157 -7.97 -7.41 12.10
N LEU A 158 -9.25 -7.07 11.93
CA LEU A 158 -9.74 -5.69 12.10
C LEU A 158 -9.52 -5.17 13.52
N LYS A 159 -9.87 -5.98 14.52
CA LYS A 159 -9.64 -5.64 15.93
C LYS A 159 -8.18 -5.36 16.24
N ASN A 160 -7.26 -6.16 15.71
CA ASN A 160 -5.82 -5.97 15.92
C ASN A 160 -5.28 -4.72 15.21
N LEU A 161 -5.92 -4.29 14.12
CA LEU A 161 -5.63 -3.03 13.43
C LEU A 161 -6.25 -1.81 14.13
N GLY A 162 -7.20 -2.03 15.04
CA GLY A 162 -7.89 -1.00 15.82
C GLY A 162 -9.30 -0.66 15.31
N PHE A 163 -9.95 -1.56 14.57
CA PHE A 163 -11.29 -1.40 13.98
C PHE A 163 -12.30 -2.40 14.53
#